data_AF-A0A254P274-F1
#
_entry.id   AF-A0A254P274-F1
#
_cell.length_a   1.000
_cell.length_b   1.000
_cell.length_c   1.000
_cell.angle_alpha   90.00
_cell.angle_beta   90.00
_cell.angle_gamma   90.00
#
_symmetry.space_group_name_H-M   'P 1'
#
loop_
_entity.id
_entity.type
_entity.pdbx_description
1 polymer ?
#
loop_
_entity_poly.entity_id
_entity_poly.type
_entity_poly.pdbx_seq_one_letter_code
_entity_poly.pdbx_strand_id
1 'polypeptide(L)'
;MKDWRNITIEGIGSIEKVVAEFNVWPDHRLSISKFKVKIREKKSGSFFGTANVAVKSQIDGEPDWISGSGDTVAEALEDTVRNFLSTLDGFSELLEDDFIWADLYDF
;
A
#
# COMPACT_ATOMS: atom_id res chain seq x y z
N MET A 1 -0.86 -4.54 -30.91
CA MET A 1 -0.23 -5.04 -29.66
C MET A 1 -1.32 -5.76 -28.87
N LYS A 2 -1.09 -6.94 -28.29
CA LYS A 2 -2.11 -7.60 -27.44
C LYS A 2 -2.23 -6.84 -26.12
N ASP A 3 -3.45 -6.52 -25.69
CA ASP A 3 -3.70 -5.94 -24.37
C ASP A 3 -3.60 -7.04 -23.30
N TRP A 4 -2.79 -6.80 -22.26
CA TRP A 4 -2.59 -7.72 -21.15
C TRP A 4 -3.90 -8.00 -20.38
N ARG A 5 -4.85 -7.06 -20.41
CA ARG A 5 -6.15 -7.20 -19.73
C ARG A 5 -6.97 -8.37 -20.26
N ASN A 6 -6.73 -8.78 -21.51
CA ASN A 6 -7.42 -9.89 -22.16
C ASN A 6 -6.74 -11.25 -21.94
N ILE A 7 -5.62 -11.32 -21.20
CA ILE A 7 -4.91 -12.58 -20.95
C ILE A 7 -5.69 -13.39 -19.91
N THR A 8 -6.20 -14.55 -20.32
CA THR A 8 -6.84 -15.52 -19.42
C THR A 8 -6.09 -16.84 -19.50
N ILE A 9 -5.71 -17.38 -18.34
CA ILE A 9 -4.92 -18.61 -18.20
C ILE A 9 -5.61 -19.46 -17.14
N GLU A 10 -5.84 -20.74 -17.44
CA GLU A 10 -6.43 -21.68 -16.49
C GLU A 10 -5.58 -21.76 -15.20
N GLY A 11 -6.23 -21.74 -14.04
CA GLY A 11 -5.57 -21.74 -12.73
C GLY A 11 -5.08 -20.37 -12.23
N ILE A 12 -5.20 -19.29 -13.03
CA ILE A 12 -4.82 -17.93 -12.61
C ILE A 12 -6.07 -17.08 -12.37
N GLY A 13 -6.25 -16.61 -11.13
CA GLY A 13 -7.44 -15.84 -10.73
C GLY A 13 -7.47 -14.40 -11.25
N SER A 14 -6.34 -13.69 -11.22
CA SER A 14 -6.22 -12.33 -11.73
C SER A 14 -4.79 -12.01 -12.14
N ILE A 15 -4.63 -11.02 -13.00
CA ILE A 15 -3.36 -10.40 -13.35
C ILE A 15 -3.53 -8.91 -13.07
N GLU A 16 -2.56 -8.33 -12.40
CA GLU A 16 -2.49 -6.89 -12.14
C GLU A 16 -1.16 -6.37 -12.64
N LYS A 17 -1.15 -5.12 -13.08
CA LYS A 17 0.06 -4.45 -13.56
C LYS A 17 0.53 -3.44 -12.54
N VAL A 18 1.78 -3.52 -12.09
CA VAL A 18 2.39 -2.41 -11.35
C VAL A 18 2.59 -1.25 -12.32
N VAL A 19 1.98 -0.10 -12.02
CA VAL A 19 1.97 1.07 -12.90
C VAL A 19 2.74 2.26 -12.33
N ALA A 20 2.98 2.28 -11.01
CA ALA A 20 3.80 3.29 -10.36
C ALA A 20 4.35 2.80 -9.01
N GLU A 21 5.46 3.39 -8.59
CA GLU A 21 6.01 3.29 -7.24
C GLU A 21 6.38 4.70 -6.77
N PHE A 22 6.02 5.04 -5.54
CA PHE A 22 6.26 6.33 -4.93
C PHE A 22 7.08 6.16 -3.66
N ASN A 23 8.04 7.07 -3.44
CA ASN A 23 8.67 7.25 -2.14
C ASN A 23 7.88 8.33 -1.39
N VAL A 24 7.40 8.00 -0.20
CA VAL A 24 6.68 8.91 0.68
C VAL A 24 7.58 9.27 1.86
N TRP A 25 7.73 10.57 2.08
CA TRP A 25 8.58 11.15 3.12
C TRP A 25 7.68 11.79 4.16
N PRO A 26 7.41 11.10 5.27
CA PRO A 26 6.59 11.66 6.32
C PRO A 26 7.32 12.77 7.09
N ASP A 27 6.56 13.61 7.79
CA ASP A 27 7.14 14.62 8.67
C ASP A 27 7.63 14.02 10.01
N HIS A 28 8.20 14.89 10.85
CA HIS A 28 8.82 14.52 12.13
C HIS A 28 7.88 13.86 13.16
N ARG A 29 6.56 13.80 12.90
CA ARG A 29 5.60 13.11 13.78
C ARG A 29 5.63 11.59 13.61
N LEU A 30 6.20 11.11 12.50
CA LEU A 30 6.38 9.70 12.22
C LEU A 30 7.85 9.34 12.46
N SER A 31 8.09 8.39 13.36
CA SER A 31 9.43 7.87 13.68
C SER A 31 10.02 6.98 12.58
N ILE A 32 9.68 7.24 11.31
CA ILE A 32 10.16 6.53 10.13
C ILE A 32 10.67 7.52 9.09
N SER A 33 11.76 7.18 8.41
CA SER A 33 12.43 8.11 7.49
C SER A 33 11.72 8.24 6.14
N LYS A 34 11.22 7.12 5.61
CA LYS A 34 10.46 7.02 4.36
C LYS A 34 9.76 5.68 4.28
N PHE A 35 8.69 5.62 3.52
CA PHE A 35 8.09 4.37 3.08
C PHE A 35 7.75 4.45 1.60
N LYS A 36 7.36 3.34 1.02
CA LYS A 36 6.99 3.25 -0.39
C LYS A 36 5.54 2.88 -0.56
N VAL A 37 4.95 3.36 -1.65
CA VAL A 37 3.61 2.96 -2.10
C VAL A 37 3.69 2.47 -3.54
N LYS A 38 3.21 1.24 -3.78
CA LYS A 38 3.10 0.64 -5.12
C LYS A 38 1.66 0.73 -5.57
N ILE A 39 1.46 1.20 -6.79
CA ILE A 39 0.14 1.26 -7.42
C ILE A 39 0.03 0.16 -8.48
N ARG A 40 -1.04 -0.62 -8.36
CA ARG A 40 -1.41 -1.70 -9.28
C ARG A 40 -2.68 -1.33 -10.02
N GLU A 41 -2.69 -1.59 -11.31
CA GLU A 41 -3.86 -1.47 -12.17
C GLU A 41 -4.49 -2.86 -12.37
N LYS A 42 -5.80 -2.94 -12.14
CA LYS A 42 -6.61 -4.13 -12.40
C LYS A 42 -7.07 -4.16 -13.86
N LYS A 43 -7.50 -5.35 -14.31
CA LYS A 43 -8.07 -5.51 -15.66
C LYS A 43 -9.31 -4.63 -15.91
N SER A 44 -10.05 -4.28 -14.86
CA SER A 44 -11.18 -3.35 -14.90
C SER A 44 -10.78 -1.90 -15.22
N GLY A 45 -9.48 -1.56 -15.11
CA GLY A 45 -8.99 -0.19 -15.21
C GLY A 45 -8.99 0.58 -13.89
N SER A 46 -9.43 -0.04 -12.78
CA SER A 46 -9.31 0.55 -11.44
C SER A 46 -7.92 0.32 -10.84
N PHE A 47 -7.57 1.16 -9.87
CA PHE A 47 -6.24 1.20 -9.26
C PHE A 47 -6.31 0.87 -7.78
N PHE A 48 -5.29 0.17 -7.29
CA PHE A 48 -5.12 -0.18 -5.89
C PHE A 48 -3.69 0.15 -5.47
N GLY A 49 -3.55 0.77 -4.30
CA GLY A 49 -2.27 1.10 -3.72
C GLY A 49 -1.99 0.29 -2.46
N THR A 50 -0.73 -0.09 -2.28
CA THR A 50 -0.25 -0.82 -1.10
C THR A 50 1.02 -0.16 -0.59
N ALA A 51 1.08 0.13 0.70
CA ALA A 51 2.29 0.59 1.37
C ALA A 51 3.20 -0.60 1.67
N ASN A 52 4.52 -0.39 1.71
CA ASN A 52 5.48 -1.40 2.15
C ASN A 52 5.68 -1.44 3.68
N VAL A 53 4.80 -0.76 4.41
CA VAL A 53 4.84 -0.65 5.86
C VAL A 53 3.41 -0.77 6.39
N ALA A 54 3.28 -1.48 7.51
CA ALA A 54 2.06 -1.62 8.28
C ALA A 54 2.35 -1.22 9.73
N VAL A 55 1.32 -0.81 10.45
CA VAL A 55 1.38 -0.52 11.89
C VAL A 55 0.82 -1.72 12.64
N LYS A 56 1.47 -2.14 13.72
CA LYS A 56 0.94 -3.20 14.59
C LYS A 56 -0.29 -2.69 15.33
N SER A 57 -1.36 -3.46 15.29
CA SER A 57 -2.55 -3.22 16.10
C SER A 57 -2.21 -3.21 17.59
N GLN A 58 -2.73 -2.23 18.33
CA GLN A 58 -2.57 -2.16 19.79
C GLN A 58 -3.38 -3.22 20.54
N ILE A 59 -4.31 -3.92 19.85
CA ILE A 59 -5.21 -4.90 20.46
C ILE A 59 -4.58 -6.30 20.49
N ASP A 60 -4.03 -6.73 19.36
CA ASP A 60 -3.54 -8.09 19.13
C ASP A 60 -2.11 -8.15 18.56
N GLY A 61 -1.50 -7.01 18.23
CA GLY A 61 -0.13 -6.93 17.71
C GLY A 61 0.02 -7.30 16.24
N GLU A 62 -1.07 -7.64 15.55
CA GLU A 62 -1.04 -8.01 14.13
C GLU A 62 -0.84 -6.77 13.24
N PRO A 63 -0.09 -6.87 12.13
CA PRO A 63 0.10 -5.76 11.20
C PRO A 63 -1.17 -5.40 10.45
N ASP A 64 -1.52 -4.11 10.45
CA ASP A 64 -2.57 -3.57 9.60
C ASP A 64 -2.04 -3.20 8.21
N TRP A 65 -2.14 -4.15 7.28
CA TRP A 65 -1.76 -3.99 5.88
C TRP A 65 -2.83 -3.24 5.09
N ILE A 66 -2.99 -1.96 5.40
CA ILE A 66 -3.96 -1.11 4.71
C ILE A 66 -3.63 -0.98 3.22
N SER A 67 -4.68 -0.75 2.45
CA SER A 67 -4.61 -0.44 1.03
C SER A 67 -5.47 0.77 0.73
N GLY A 68 -5.21 1.41 -0.41
CA GLY A 68 -6.08 2.43 -0.97
C GLY A 68 -6.59 2.02 -2.34
N SER A 69 -7.63 2.69 -2.80
CA SER A 69 -8.26 2.45 -4.10
C SER A 69 -8.62 3.76 -4.81
N GLY A 70 -8.74 3.70 -6.13
CA GLY A 70 -9.15 4.84 -6.93
C GLY A 70 -9.38 4.50 -8.40
N ASP A 71 -9.99 5.42 -9.12
CA ASP A 71 -10.17 5.34 -10.57
C ASP A 71 -8.97 5.92 -11.33
N THR A 72 -8.04 6.54 -10.60
CA THR A 72 -6.73 6.98 -11.10
C THR A 72 -5.58 6.57 -10.18
N VAL A 73 -4.35 6.61 -10.70
CA VAL A 73 -3.12 6.43 -9.92
C VAL A 73 -3.03 7.43 -8.77
N ALA A 74 -3.42 8.69 -9.01
CA ALA A 74 -3.35 9.75 -8.01
C ALA A 74 -4.35 9.53 -6.87
N GLU A 75 -5.59 9.16 -7.19
CA GLU A 75 -6.61 8.84 -6.20
C GLU A 75 -6.21 7.63 -5.35
N ALA A 76 -5.74 6.55 -5.98
CA ALA A 76 -5.29 5.37 -5.24
C ALA A 76 -4.09 5.67 -4.33
N LEU A 77 -3.16 6.53 -4.76
CA LEU A 77 -2.05 6.98 -3.93
C LEU A 77 -2.53 7.81 -2.74
N GLU A 78 -3.39 8.81 -2.98
CA GLU A 78 -3.95 9.65 -1.93
C GLU A 78 -4.70 8.83 -0.89
N ASP A 79 -5.58 7.93 -1.35
CA ASP A 79 -6.36 7.05 -0.48
C ASP A 79 -5.46 6.13 0.35
N THR A 80 -4.42 5.54 -0.27
CA THR A 80 -3.47 4.67 0.44
C THR A 80 -2.74 5.42 1.55
N VAL A 81 -2.23 6.63 1.25
CA VAL A 81 -1.50 7.43 2.24
C VAL A 81 -2.44 7.91 3.35
N ARG A 82 -3.68 8.31 3.03
CA ARG A 82 -4.68 8.67 4.04
C ARG A 82 -5.03 7.50 4.94
N ASN A 83 -5.29 6.33 4.37
CA ASN A 83 -5.61 5.13 5.13
C ASN A 83 -4.43 4.73 6.04
N PHE A 84 -3.19 4.83 5.57
CA PHE A 84 -1.99 4.62 6.40
C PHE A 84 -1.98 5.58 7.59
N LEU A 85 -2.17 6.88 7.35
CA LEU A 85 -2.17 7.86 8.43
C LEU A 85 -3.27 7.59 9.46
N SER A 86 -4.46 7.17 9.02
CA SER A 86 -5.56 6.82 9.92
C SER A 86 -5.23 5.64 10.85
N THR A 87 -4.35 4.71 10.44
CA THR A 87 -3.91 3.61 11.34
C THR A 87 -3.10 4.08 12.53
N LEU A 88 -2.54 5.29 12.46
CA LEU A 88 -1.76 5.91 13.52
C LEU A 88 -2.64 6.61 14.56
N ASP A 89 -3.94 6.78 14.28
CA ASP A 89 -4.85 7.46 15.19
C ASP A 89 -4.97 6.68 16.49
N GLY A 90 -4.76 7.37 17.62
CA GLY A 90 -4.80 6.78 18.96
C GLY A 90 -3.44 6.41 19.55
N PHE A 91 -2.36 6.44 18.75
CA PHE A 91 -1.00 6.36 19.28
C PHE A 91 -0.61 7.68 19.96
N SER A 92 -0.25 7.63 21.23
CA SER A 92 0.31 8.78 21.95
C SER A 92 1.77 9.07 21.60
N GLU A 93 2.50 8.02 21.24
CA GLU A 93 3.88 8.02 20.78
C GLU A 93 4.06 6.85 19.82
N LEU A 94 4.81 7.04 18.74
CA LEU A 94 5.11 6.01 17.74
C LEU A 94 6.58 5.64 17.84
N LEU A 95 6.86 4.37 18.11
CA LEU A 95 8.20 3.81 18.16
C LEU A 95 8.48 3.05 16.85
N GLU A 96 9.75 2.84 16.54
CA GLU A 96 10.16 2.09 15.35
C GLU A 96 9.61 0.65 15.37
N ASP A 97 9.50 0.04 16.55
CA ASP A 97 8.97 -1.32 16.76
C ASP A 97 7.45 -1.44 16.51
N ASP A 98 6.72 -0.33 16.41
CA ASP A 98 5.30 -0.34 16.06
C ASP A 98 5.07 -0.60 14.57
N PHE A 99 6.13 -0.51 13.75
CA PHE A 99 6.06 -0.70 12.31
C PHE A 99 6.54 -2.09 11.90
N ILE A 100 5.84 -2.69 10.94
CA ILE A 100 6.26 -3.91 10.24
C ILE A 100 6.47 -3.56 8.77
N TRP A 101 7.61 -3.97 8.23
CA TRP A 101 7.97 -3.72 6.85
C TRP A 101 7.73 -4.96 6.00
N ALA A 102 7.24 -4.76 4.79
CA ALA A 102 7.14 -5.82 3.80
C ALA A 102 8.55 -6.31 3.45
N ASP A 103 8.69 -7.61 3.14
CA ASP A 103 9.96 -8.16 2.71
C ASP A 103 10.45 -7.45 1.43
N LEU A 104 11.76 -7.33 1.26
CA LEU A 104 12.38 -6.71 0.10
C LEU A 104 11.98 -7.38 -1.22
N TYR A 105 11.64 -8.68 -1.19
CA TYR A 105 11.19 -9.43 -2.37
C TYR A 105 9.67 -9.35 -2.59
N ASP A 106 8.90 -8.97 -1.57
CA ASP A 106 7.46 -8.72 -1.67
C ASP A 106 7.17 -7.30 -2.21
N PHE A 107 8.13 -6.39 -2.03
CA PHE A 107 8.06 -4.99 -2.45
C PHE A 107 9.21 -4.56 -3.40
#